data_AF-A0A1H6CGE1-F1
#
_entry.id   AF-A0A1H6CGE1-F1
#
_cell.length_a   1.000
_cell.length_b   1.000
_cell.length_c   1.000
_cell.angle_alpha   90.00
_cell.angle_beta   90.00
_cell.angle_gamma   90.00
#
_symmetry.space_group_name_H-M   'P 1'
#
loop_
_entity.id
_entity.type
_entity.pdbx_description
1 polymer ?
#
loop_
_entity_poly.entity_id
_entity_poly.type
_entity_poly.pdbx_seq_one_letter_code
_entity_poly.pdbx_strand_id
1 'polypeptide(L)'
;MPLISKQKEVQIHLSTMYDTLQTSVEKMKGELKTHRSMYEDACHMHIKSGFKLENLWLRADQNYQDKFREFETHCFLLEILTDYRDEEGNFIHLEEFFLTLRSLLQKFVEQEAYEICAIIKKWHDRIQQDHGRS
;
A
#
# COMPACT_ATOMS: atom_id res chain seq x y z
N MET A 1 -14.92 -7.62 33.77
CA MET A 1 -14.59 -7.44 32.35
C MET A 1 -13.96 -6.05 32.24
N PRO A 2 -12.67 -5.90 31.89
CA PRO A 2 -12.07 -4.57 31.92
C PRO A 2 -12.65 -3.77 30.76
N LEU A 3 -13.23 -2.61 31.08
CA LEU A 3 -13.65 -1.59 30.13
C LEU A 3 -12.38 -0.97 29.53
N ILE A 4 -11.95 -1.47 28.38
CA ILE A 4 -10.93 -0.80 27.57
C ILE A 4 -11.56 0.54 27.13
N SER A 5 -10.84 1.65 27.30
CA SER A 5 -11.37 2.94 26.84
C SER A 5 -11.48 2.93 25.32
N LYS A 6 -12.50 3.60 24.77
CA LYS A 6 -12.74 3.72 23.31
C LYS A 6 -11.48 4.19 22.56
N GLN A 7 -10.69 5.08 23.18
CA GLN A 7 -9.41 5.55 22.66
C GLN A 7 -8.37 4.44 22.54
N LYS A 8 -8.29 3.54 23.54
CA LYS A 8 -7.35 2.41 23.52
C LYS A 8 -7.75 1.37 22.46
N GLU A 9 -9.05 1.18 22.21
CA GLU A 9 -9.52 0.32 21.10
C GLU A 9 -9.09 0.88 19.73
N VAL A 10 -9.26 2.19 19.51
CA VAL A 10 -8.82 2.85 18.27
C VAL A 10 -7.31 2.71 18.09
N GLN A 11 -6.51 2.89 19.14
CA GLN A 11 -5.05 2.73 19.08
C GLN A 11 -4.64 1.30 18.72
N ILE A 12 -5.21 0.29 19.37
CA ILE A 12 -4.93 -1.13 19.06
C ILE A 12 -5.27 -1.44 17.61
N HIS A 13 -6.40 -0.91 17.12
CA HIS A 13 -6.82 -1.11 15.75
C HIS A 13 -5.85 -0.49 14.73
N LEU A 14 -5.50 0.78 14.91
CA LEU A 14 -4.56 1.48 14.03
C LEU A 14 -3.18 0.80 14.01
N SER A 15 -2.69 0.38 15.17
CA SER A 15 -1.43 -0.38 15.27
C SER A 15 -1.52 -1.72 14.53
N THR A 16 -2.62 -2.46 14.69
CA THR A 16 -2.82 -3.73 13.96
C THR A 16 -2.87 -3.52 12.44
N MET A 17 -3.53 -2.44 12.01
CA MET A 17 -3.55 -2.07 10.60
C MET A 17 -2.15 -1.76 10.11
N TYR A 18 -1.40 -0.90 10.81
CA TYR A 18 -0.02 -0.57 10.48
C TYR A 18 0.87 -1.81 10.35
N ASP A 19 0.82 -2.72 11.32
CA ASP A 19 1.59 -3.96 11.29
C ASP A 19 1.23 -4.82 10.07
N THR A 20 -0.05 -4.83 9.68
CA THR A 20 -0.53 -5.52 8.47
C THR A 20 0.04 -4.87 7.20
N LEU A 21 0.09 -3.53 7.15
CA LEU A 21 0.71 -2.80 6.03
C LEU A 21 2.19 -3.13 5.91
N GLN A 22 2.91 -3.04 7.01
CA GLN A 22 4.34 -3.31 7.07
C GLN A 22 4.64 -4.75 6.63
N THR A 23 3.86 -5.72 7.11
CA THR A 23 3.98 -7.12 6.68
C THR A 23 3.70 -7.27 5.19
N SER A 24 2.70 -6.58 4.66
CA SER A 24 2.38 -6.59 3.23
C SER A 24 3.53 -6.02 2.40
N VAL A 25 4.12 -4.90 2.82
CA VAL A 25 5.26 -4.26 2.15
C VAL A 25 6.44 -5.23 2.06
N GLU A 26 6.81 -5.90 3.15
CA GLU A 26 7.91 -6.86 3.13
C GLU A 26 7.60 -8.09 2.25
N LYS A 27 6.35 -8.56 2.25
CA LYS A 27 5.90 -9.63 1.34
C LYS A 27 6.02 -9.21 -0.13
N MET A 28 5.50 -8.03 -0.48
CA MET A 28 5.55 -7.49 -1.84
C MET A 28 6.98 -7.25 -2.32
N LYS A 29 7.88 -6.81 -1.43
CA LYS A 29 9.31 -6.68 -1.72
C LYS A 29 9.94 -8.02 -2.12
N GLY A 30 9.54 -9.11 -1.49
CA GLY A 30 9.92 -10.46 -1.89
C GLY A 30 9.38 -10.84 -3.27
N GLU A 31 8.08 -10.64 -3.48
CA GLU A 31 7.40 -10.92 -4.76
C GLU A 31 7.99 -10.11 -5.92
N LEU A 32 8.35 -8.85 -5.70
CA LEU A 32 8.96 -7.98 -6.71
C LEU A 32 10.31 -8.50 -7.21
N LYS A 33 11.12 -9.12 -6.33
CA LYS A 33 12.37 -9.76 -6.77
C LYS A 33 12.10 -10.90 -7.75
N THR A 34 11.06 -11.70 -7.47
CA THR A 34 10.65 -12.78 -8.36
C THR A 34 10.12 -12.23 -9.69
N HIS A 35 9.23 -11.24 -9.66
CA HIS A 35 8.70 -10.63 -10.88
C HIS A 35 9.78 -9.96 -11.73
N ARG A 36 10.76 -9.31 -11.10
CA ARG A 36 11.93 -8.76 -11.79
C ARG A 36 12.74 -9.84 -12.50
N SER A 37 13.03 -10.96 -11.83
CA SER A 37 13.74 -12.08 -12.45
C SER A 37 12.97 -12.64 -13.66
N MET A 38 11.65 -12.79 -13.54
CA MET A 38 10.80 -13.27 -14.64
C MET A 38 10.80 -12.30 -15.83
N TYR A 39 10.80 -11.00 -15.57
CA TYR A 39 10.94 -9.96 -16.59
C TYR A 39 12.29 -10.03 -17.31
N GLU A 40 13.39 -10.13 -16.55
CA GLU A 40 14.75 -10.23 -17.09
C GLU A 40 14.90 -11.49 -17.96
N ASP A 41 14.37 -12.63 -17.52
CA ASP A 41 14.34 -13.88 -18.29
C ASP A 41 13.51 -13.74 -19.59
N ALA A 42 12.32 -13.13 -19.52
CA ALA A 42 11.48 -12.90 -20.69
C ALA A 42 12.18 -11.98 -21.71
N CYS A 43 12.86 -10.94 -21.24
CA CYS A 43 13.68 -10.05 -22.07
C CYS A 43 14.82 -10.82 -22.76
N HIS A 44 15.56 -11.64 -22.01
CA HIS A 44 16.63 -12.45 -22.56
C HIS A 44 16.13 -13.46 -23.61
N MET A 45 14.99 -14.11 -23.37
CA MET A 45 14.37 -14.99 -24.37
C MET A 45 13.93 -14.23 -25.61
N HIS A 46 13.34 -13.06 -25.44
CA HIS A 46 12.93 -12.20 -26.55
C HIS A 46 14.13 -11.84 -27.44
N ILE A 47 15.25 -11.39 -26.85
CA ILE A 47 16.49 -11.09 -27.57
C ILE A 47 17.05 -12.34 -28.27
N LYS A 48 17.20 -13.45 -27.55
CA LYS A 48 17.74 -14.72 -28.10
C LYS A 48 16.90 -15.29 -29.24
N SER A 49 15.58 -15.06 -29.21
CA SER A 49 14.67 -15.49 -30.27
C SER A 49 14.74 -14.65 -31.54
N GLY A 50 15.54 -13.57 -31.55
CA GLY A 50 15.53 -12.56 -32.62
C GLY A 50 14.25 -11.74 -32.60
N PHE A 51 13.80 -11.33 -31.42
CA PHE A 51 12.62 -10.48 -31.20
C PHE A 51 11.28 -11.13 -31.55
N LYS A 52 11.19 -12.47 -31.53
CA LYS A 52 9.96 -13.21 -31.88
C LYS A 52 8.99 -13.41 -30.71
N LEU A 53 9.43 -13.17 -29.48
CA LEU A 53 8.63 -13.40 -28.26
C LEU A 53 8.15 -12.10 -27.61
N GLU A 54 7.72 -11.12 -28.41
CA GLU A 54 7.34 -9.78 -27.93
C GLU A 54 6.20 -9.82 -26.90
N ASN A 55 5.12 -10.54 -27.20
CA ASN A 55 3.97 -10.67 -26.29
C ASN A 55 4.35 -11.24 -24.91
N LEU A 56 5.34 -12.13 -24.85
CA LEU A 56 5.81 -12.70 -23.59
C LEU A 56 6.56 -11.65 -22.77
N TRP A 57 7.43 -10.88 -23.42
CA TRP A 57 8.18 -9.80 -22.79
C TRP A 57 7.24 -8.67 -22.33
N LEU A 58 6.35 -8.17 -23.19
CA LEU A 58 5.38 -7.12 -22.85
C LEU A 58 4.50 -7.51 -21.67
N ARG A 59 4.04 -8.77 -21.61
CA ARG A 59 3.24 -9.25 -20.47
C ARG A 59 4.05 -9.31 -19.18
N ALA A 60 5.31 -9.72 -19.25
CA ALA A 60 6.20 -9.76 -18.09
C ALA A 60 6.53 -8.35 -17.59
N ASP A 61 6.77 -7.41 -18.51
CA ASP A 61 7.00 -5.99 -18.21
C ASP A 61 5.79 -5.38 -17.51
N GLN A 62 4.60 -5.48 -18.13
CA GLN A 62 3.37 -4.94 -17.56
C GLN A 62 3.12 -5.47 -16.14
N ASN A 63 3.25 -6.78 -15.94
CA ASN A 63 3.06 -7.39 -14.62
C ASN A 63 4.08 -6.88 -13.58
N TYR A 64 5.33 -6.69 -13.97
CA TYR A 64 6.34 -6.11 -13.08
C TYR A 64 6.00 -4.65 -12.73
N GLN A 65 5.61 -3.84 -13.71
CA GLN A 65 5.23 -2.43 -13.49
C GLN A 65 4.02 -2.29 -12.57
N ASP A 66 2.98 -3.10 -12.78
CA ASP A 66 1.78 -3.08 -11.94
C ASP A 66 2.11 -3.44 -10.49
N LYS A 67 2.92 -4.49 -10.29
CA LYS A 67 3.38 -4.91 -8.96
C LYS A 67 4.27 -3.87 -8.29
N PHE A 68 5.10 -3.19 -9.07
CA PHE A 68 6.00 -2.16 -8.58
C PHE A 68 5.21 -0.93 -8.10
N ARG A 69 4.23 -0.48 -8.89
CA ARG A 69 3.34 0.62 -8.50
C ARG A 69 2.53 0.31 -7.24
N GLU A 70 2.02 -0.92 -7.13
CA GLU A 70 1.32 -1.40 -5.93
C GLU A 70 2.23 -1.31 -4.70
N PHE A 71 3.47 -1.81 -4.81
CA PHE A 71 4.46 -1.75 -3.74
C PHE A 71 4.81 -0.31 -3.34
N GLU A 72 5.13 0.56 -4.30
CA GLU A 72 5.47 1.97 -4.03
C GLU A 72 4.34 2.69 -3.29
N THR A 73 3.09 2.42 -3.67
CA THR A 73 1.91 2.98 -3.01
C THR A 73 1.84 2.57 -1.54
N HIS A 74 2.10 1.30 -1.23
CA HIS A 74 2.06 0.82 0.15
C HIS A 74 3.25 1.34 0.97
N CYS A 75 4.43 1.50 0.37
CA CYS A 75 5.57 2.15 1.01
C CYS A 75 5.25 3.61 1.35
N PHE A 76 4.71 4.35 0.39
CA PHE A 76 4.33 5.75 0.59
C PHE A 76 3.25 5.91 1.67
N LEU A 77 2.26 5.03 1.71
CA LEU A 77 1.28 5.00 2.81
C LEU A 77 1.93 4.69 4.16
N LEU A 78 2.90 3.77 4.19
CA LEU A 78 3.62 3.41 5.41
C LEU A 78 4.43 4.61 5.93
N GLU A 79 5.09 5.35 5.03
CA GLU A 79 5.82 6.58 5.38
C GLU A 79 4.89 7.62 6.02
N ILE A 80 3.76 7.93 5.38
CA ILE A 80 2.77 8.86 5.95
C ILE A 80 2.30 8.38 7.32
N LEU A 81 1.96 7.10 7.47
CA LEU A 81 1.49 6.56 8.74
C LEU A 81 2.55 6.62 9.84
N THR A 82 3.82 6.47 9.47
CA THR A 82 4.95 6.52 10.40
C THR A 82 5.11 7.92 10.99
N ASP A 83 4.86 8.98 10.22
CA ASP A 83 4.93 10.37 10.69
C ASP A 83 3.92 10.69 11.81
N TYR A 84 2.83 9.91 11.88
CA TYR A 84 1.81 10.04 12.93
C TYR A 84 2.01 9.04 14.09
N ARG A 85 3.14 8.32 14.16
CA ARG A 85 3.45 7.45 15.30
C ARG A 85 4.50 8.10 16.21
N ASP A 86 4.25 8.05 17.50
CA ASP A 86 5.24 8.42 18.52
C ASP A 86 6.27 7.29 18.75
N GLU A 87 7.27 7.55 19.61
CA GLU A 87 8.32 6.59 19.96
C GLU A 87 7.79 5.32 20.64
N GLU A 88 6.61 5.39 21.25
CA GLU A 88 5.92 4.26 21.88
C GLU A 88 5.07 3.47 20.87
N GLY A 89 4.94 3.96 19.64
CA GLY A 89 4.16 3.37 18.57
C GLY A 89 2.66 3.71 18.61
N ASN A 90 2.25 4.70 19.40
CA ASN A 90 0.88 5.18 19.40
C ASN A 90 0.66 6.21 18.29
N PHE A 91 -0.54 6.21 17.72
CA PHE A 91 -0.96 7.20 16.75
C PHE A 91 -1.33 8.52 17.42
N ILE A 92 -0.65 9.59 17.04
CA ILE A 92 -0.87 10.96 17.50
C ILE A 92 -1.63 11.76 16.43
N HIS A 93 -2.29 12.85 16.83
CA HIS A 93 -2.99 13.77 15.92
C HIS A 93 -3.96 13.09 14.92
N LEU A 94 -4.81 12.18 15.41
CA LEU A 94 -5.71 11.36 14.57
C LEU A 94 -6.55 12.18 13.58
N GLU A 95 -7.07 13.34 13.99
CA GLU A 95 -7.85 14.21 13.10
C GLU A 95 -7.03 14.73 11.92
N GLU A 96 -5.78 15.14 12.14
CA GLU A 96 -4.86 15.60 11.10
C GLU A 96 -4.46 14.47 10.16
N PHE A 97 -4.27 13.27 10.71
CA PHE A 97 -4.04 12.05 9.93
C PHE A 97 -5.21 11.76 8.98
N PHE A 98 -6.46 11.81 9.46
CA PHE A 98 -7.64 11.60 8.60
C PHE A 98 -7.74 12.65 7.49
N LEU A 99 -7.48 13.92 7.82
CA LEU A 99 -7.47 15.01 6.84
C LEU A 99 -6.39 14.78 5.77
N THR A 100 -5.21 14.31 6.18
CA THR A 100 -4.10 13.99 5.29
C THR A 100 -4.46 12.85 4.34
N LEU A 101 -5.01 11.73 4.85
CA LEU A 101 -5.46 10.63 4.00
C LEU A 101 -6.53 11.06 3.00
N ARG A 102 -7.49 11.89 3.42
CA ARG A 102 -8.55 12.39 2.54
C ARG A 102 -8.01 13.31 1.45
N SER A 103 -7.10 14.21 1.80
CA SER A 103 -6.41 15.09 0.85
C SER A 103 -5.58 14.30 -0.16
N LEU A 104 -4.89 13.27 0.32
CA LEU A 104 -4.12 12.35 -0.51
C LEU A 104 -5.00 11.61 -1.52
N LEU A 105 -6.12 11.05 -1.05
CA LEU A 105 -7.09 10.38 -1.92
C LEU A 105 -7.60 11.33 -3.02
N GLN A 106 -7.94 12.56 -2.67
CA GLN A 106 -8.40 13.56 -3.64
C GLN A 106 -7.35 13.86 -4.71
N LYS A 107 -6.08 14.07 -4.31
CA LYS A 107 -4.98 14.30 -5.26
C LYS A 107 -4.79 13.15 -6.24
N PHE A 108 -4.86 11.90 -5.75
CA PHE A 108 -4.72 10.74 -6.62
C PHE A 108 -5.94 10.52 -7.54
N VAL A 109 -7.14 10.93 -7.11
CA VAL A 109 -8.33 10.95 -7.97
C VAL A 109 -8.14 11.95 -9.12
N GLU A 110 -7.62 13.14 -8.84
CA GLU A 110 -7.32 14.17 -9.85
C GLU A 110 -6.25 13.71 -10.85
N GLN A 111 -5.36 12.79 -10.44
CA GLN A 111 -4.33 12.18 -11.28
C GLN A 111 -4.79 10.90 -12.01
N GLU A 112 -6.06 10.52 -11.87
CA GLU A 112 -6.61 9.26 -12.40
C GLU A 112 -5.85 8.00 -11.93
N ALA A 113 -5.18 8.09 -10.79
CA ALA A 113 -4.41 7.00 -10.19
C ALA A 113 -5.34 6.05 -9.40
N TYR A 114 -6.31 5.44 -10.10
CA TYR A 114 -7.43 4.71 -9.47
C TYR A 114 -6.99 3.50 -8.63
N GLU A 115 -5.91 2.83 -9.02
CA GLU A 115 -5.32 1.71 -8.25
C GLU A 115 -4.83 2.19 -6.89
N ILE A 116 -4.13 3.34 -6.87
CA ILE A 116 -3.65 4.00 -5.67
C ILE A 116 -4.82 4.46 -4.81
N CYS A 117 -5.84 5.06 -5.44
CA CYS A 117 -7.07 5.46 -4.78
C CYS A 117 -7.80 4.30 -4.11
N ALA A 118 -7.87 3.13 -4.76
CA ALA A 118 -8.54 1.95 -4.22
C ALA A 118 -7.85 1.46 -2.93
N ILE A 119 -6.52 1.49 -2.90
CA ILE A 119 -5.74 1.14 -1.70
C ILE A 119 -6.02 2.17 -0.60
N ILE A 120 -5.82 3.47 -0.86
CA ILE A 120 -6.03 4.54 0.14
C ILE A 120 -7.47 4.54 0.66
N LYS A 121 -8.46 4.36 -0.21
CA LYS A 121 -9.88 4.31 0.16
C LYS A 121 -10.20 3.11 1.04
N LYS A 122 -9.65 1.92 0.74
CA LYS A 122 -9.80 0.74 1.60
C LYS A 122 -9.25 0.98 3.00
N TRP A 123 -8.17 1.75 3.11
CA TRP A 123 -7.62 2.18 4.38
C TRP A 123 -8.55 3.18 5.09
N HIS A 124 -8.95 4.24 4.40
CA HIS A 124 -9.88 5.26 4.93
C HIS A 124 -11.20 4.65 5.42
N ASP A 125 -11.84 3.78 4.63
CA ASP A 125 -13.12 3.16 4.94
C ASP A 125 -13.04 2.23 6.16
N ARG A 126 -11.93 1.48 6.31
CA ARG A 126 -11.70 0.64 7.49
C ARG A 126 -11.60 1.45 8.77
N ILE A 127 -10.90 2.59 8.71
CA ILE A 127 -10.72 3.45 9.88
C ILE A 127 -12.02 4.22 10.20
N GLN A 128 -12.80 4.63 9.19
CA GLN A 128 -14.09 5.31 9.39
C GLN A 128 -15.19 4.41 9.96
N GLN A 129 -15.28 3.14 9.55
CA GLN A 129 -16.34 2.23 10.02
C GLN A 129 -16.35 2.06 11.55
N ASP A 130 -15.20 2.22 12.21
CA ASP A 130 -15.07 2.07 13.66
C ASP A 130 -15.16 3.41 14.43
N HIS A 131 -14.93 4.55 13.76
CA HIS A 131 -15.27 5.88 14.31
C HIS A 131 -16.78 6.20 14.24
N GLY A 132 -17.50 5.65 13.24
CA GLY A 132 -18.92 5.91 13.00
C GLY A 132 -19.92 5.01 13.74
N ARG A 133 -19.46 3.98 14.46
CA ARG A 133 -20.30 3.19 15.39
C ARG A 133 -20.35 3.89 16.76
N SER A 134 -21.09 5.00 16.82
CA SER A 134 -21.63 5.58 18.07
C SER A 134 -23.14 5.52 18.02
#